data_AF-A0A963KT33-F1
#
_entry.id   AF-A0A963KT33-F1
#
_cell.length_a   1.000
_cell.length_b   1.000
_cell.length_c   1.000
_cell.angle_alpha   90.00
_cell.angle_beta   90.00
_cell.angle_gamma   90.00
#
_symmetry.space_group_name_H-M   'P 1'
#
loop_
_entity.id
_entity.type
_entity.pdbx_description
1 polymer ?
#
loop_
_entity_poly.entity_id
_entity_poly.type
_entity_poly.pdbx_seq_one_letter_code
_entity_poly.pdbx_strand_id
1 'polypeptide(L)' 'MDIIEGIRLAEVVATIFYTFLGFGLFLACFWVLEKITHFSIQKEIVDEHNTSLAILMGSAAIALALIIGNVIR' A
#
# COMPACT_ATOMS: atom_id res chain seq x y z
N MET A 1 28.40 21.40 -7.56
CA MET A 1 27.01 21.66 -7.13
C MET A 1 26.09 20.88 -8.06
N ASP A 2 26.30 19.57 -8.15
CA ASP A 2 25.94 18.81 -9.37
C ASP A 2 24.69 17.94 -9.17
N ILE A 3 24.17 17.87 -7.94
CA ILE A 3 22.99 17.06 -7.58
C ILE A 3 21.71 17.69 -8.12
N ILE A 4 21.65 19.03 -8.19
CA ILE A 4 20.44 19.76 -8.60
C ILE A 4 20.31 19.85 -10.13
N GLU A 5 21.43 19.78 -10.86
CA GLU A 5 21.43 19.80 -12.33
C GLU A 5 20.80 18.54 -12.95
N GLY A 6 20.87 17.40 -12.25
CA GLY A 6 20.24 16.15 -12.68
C GLY A 6 18.75 16.03 -12.36
N ILE A 7 18.18 16.94 -11.55
CA ILE A 7 16.78 16.84 -11.12
C ILE A 7 15.87 17.43 -12.19
N ARG A 8 15.21 16.56 -12.95
CA ARG A 8 14.15 16.97 -13.88
C ARG A 8 12.84 17.13 -13.13
N LEU A 9 12.28 18.35 -13.14
CA LEU A 9 11.01 18.65 -12.45
C LEU A 9 9.87 17.69 -12.84
N ALA A 10 9.83 17.29 -14.11
CA ALA A 10 8.86 16.32 -14.62
C ALA A 10 8.96 14.95 -13.94
N GLU A 11 10.18 14.49 -13.64
CA GLU A 11 10.40 13.21 -12.96
C GLU A 11 9.96 13.28 -11.51
N VAL A 12 10.28 14.37 -10.81
CA VAL A 12 9.83 14.57 -9.42
C VAL A 12 8.30 14.55 -9.33
N VAL A 13 7.62 15.27 -10.23
CA VAL A 13 6.15 15.29 -10.28
C VAL A 13 5.59 13.90 -10.57
N ALA A 14 6.17 13.17 -11.53
CA ALA A 14 5.76 11.81 -11.85
C ALA A 14 5.96 10.86 -10.66
N THR A 15 7.12 10.89 -10.00
CA THR A 15 7.42 10.06 -8.82
C THR A 15 6.42 10.31 -7.71
N ILE A 16 6.11 11.58 -7.41
CA ILE A 16 5.12 11.94 -6.39
C ILE A 16 3.74 11.38 -6.78
N PHE A 17 3.31 11.63 -8.02
CA PHE A 17 2.00 11.19 -8.50
C PHE A 17 1.83 9.67 -8.43
N TYR A 18 2.78 8.90 -8.98
CA TYR A 18 2.72 7.43 -8.97
C TYR A 18 2.86 6.85 -7.56
N THR A 19 3.62 7.48 -6.67
CA THR A 19 3.72 7.07 -5.26
C THR A 19 2.36 7.18 -4.56
N PHE A 20 1.68 8.33 -4.71
CA PHE A 20 0.35 8.52 -4.13
C PHE A 20 -0.71 7.63 -4.77
N LEU A 21 -0.62 7.40 -6.09
CA LEU A 21 -1.52 6.49 -6.80
C LEU A 21 -1.37 5.06 -6.27
N GLY A 22 -0.14 4.57 -6.11
CA GLY A 22 0.15 3.26 -5.54
C GLY A 22 -0.34 3.13 -4.10
N PHE A 23 -0.04 4.13 -3.25
CA PHE A 23 -0.52 4.16 -1.88
C PHE A 23 -2.05 4.19 -1.77
N GLY A 24 -2.72 4.98 -2.63
CA GLY A 24 -4.17 5.02 -2.72
C GLY A 24 -4.76 3.66 -3.12
N LEU A 25 -4.16 2.98 -4.09
CA LEU A 25 -4.58 1.65 -4.53
C LEU A 25 -4.41 0.61 -3.41
N PHE A 26 -3.31 0.68 -2.67
CA PHE A 26 -3.06 -0.16 -1.49
C PHE A 26 -4.17 0.00 -0.45
N LEU A 27 -4.48 1.24 -0.05
CA LEU A 27 -5.56 1.52 0.92
C LEU A 27 -6.93 1.07 0.40
N ALA A 28 -7.23 1.32 -0.88
CA ALA A 28 -8.47 0.89 -1.49
C ALA A 28 -8.64 -0.63 -1.45
N CYS A 29 -7.56 -1.39 -1.67
CA CYS A 29 -7.61 -2.85 -1.60
C CYS A 29 -7.87 -3.35 -0.18
N PHE A 30 -7.25 -2.75 0.84
CA PHE A 30 -7.53 -3.03 2.25
C PHE A 30 -9.00 -2.76 2.60
N TRP A 31 -9.54 -1.64 2.12
CA TRP A 31 -10.94 -1.29 2.34
C TRP A 31 -11.91 -2.27 1.65
N VAL A 32 -11.56 -2.72 0.44
CA VAL A 32 -12.32 -3.75 -0.27
C VAL A 32 -12.27 -5.08 0.48
N LEU A 33 -11.10 -5.48 0.99
CA LEU A 33 -10.96 -6.69 1.80
C LEU A 33 -11.87 -6.63 3.02
N GLU A 34 -11.79 -5.55 3.82
CA GLU A 34 -12.63 -5.36 5.01
C GLU A 34 -14.13 -5.47 4.67
N LYS A 35 -14.54 -4.88 3.55
CA LYS A 35 -15.93 -4.93 3.09
C LYS A 35 -16.38 -6.33 2.64
N ILE A 36 -15.49 -7.13 2.07
CA ILE A 36 -15.79 -8.51 1.67
C ILE A 36 -15.92 -9.40 2.90
N THR A 37 -15.00 -9.30 3.86
CA THR A 37 -14.94 -10.20 5.01
C THR A 37 -16.10 -10.07 6.00
N HIS A 38 -16.91 -9.01 5.95
CA HIS A 38 -18.07 -8.79 6.84
C HIS A 38 -17.76 -8.78 8.36
N PHE A 39 -16.50 -8.89 8.76
CA PHE A 39 -16.03 -8.71 10.14
C PHE A 39 -15.03 -7.55 10.20
N SER A 40 -14.93 -6.91 11.37
CA SER A 40 -13.98 -5.82 11.58
C SER A 40 -12.60 -6.38 11.84
N ILE A 41 -11.71 -6.24 10.86
CA ILE A 41 -10.31 -6.70 10.95
C ILE A 41 -9.62 -6.07 12.16
N GLN A 42 -9.88 -4.80 12.45
CA GLN A 42 -9.32 -4.11 13.61
C GLN A 42 -9.77 -4.77 14.92
N LYS A 43 -11.06 -5.08 15.05
CA LYS A 43 -11.61 -5.74 16.24
C LYS A 43 -10.99 -7.13 16.45
N GLU A 44 -10.89 -7.93 15.39
CA GLU A 44 -10.29 -9.26 15.47
C GLU A 44 -8.80 -9.21 15.87
N ILE A 45 -8.03 -8.25 15.36
CA ILE A 45 -6.59 -8.14 15.65
C ILE A 45 -6.34 -7.58 17.05
N VAL A 46 -7.08 -6.53 17.44
CA VAL A 46 -6.82 -5.78 18.68
C VAL A 46 -7.54 -6.40 19.87
N ASP A 47 -8.84 -6.66 19.75
CA ASP A 47 -9.67 -7.11 20.88
C ASP A 47 -9.64 -8.64 21.03
N GLU A 48 -9.65 -9.37 19.92
CA GLU A 48 -9.60 -10.84 19.94
C GLU A 48 -8.19 -11.42 19.80
N HIS A 49 -7.17 -10.55 19.66
CA HIS A 49 -5.76 -10.93 19.53
C HIS A 49 -5.50 -11.99 18.45
N ASN A 50 -6.24 -11.93 17.33
CA ASN A 50 -6.11 -12.86 16.22
C ASN A 50 -4.83 -12.60 15.41
N THR A 51 -3.72 -13.20 15.88
CA THR A 51 -2.40 -13.11 15.23
C THR A 51 -2.39 -13.74 13.84
N SER A 52 -3.20 -14.77 13.58
CA SER A 52 -3.31 -15.37 12.26
C SER A 52 -3.87 -14.39 11.23
N LEU A 53 -4.90 -13.62 11.60
CA LEU A 53 -5.45 -12.57 10.76
C LEU A 53 -4.44 -11.44 10.55
N ALA A 54 -3.69 -11.04 11.59
CA ALA A 54 -2.65 -10.02 11.45
C ALA A 54 -1.56 -10.44 10.46
N ILE A 55 -1.11 -11.69 10.50
CA ILE A 55 -0.13 -12.25 9.56
C ILE A 55 -0.72 -12.31 8.15
N LEU A 56 -1.97 -12.74 8.00
CA LEU A 56 -2.66 -12.77 6.70
C LEU A 56 -2.71 -11.36 6.08
N MET A 57 -3.15 -10.36 6.84
CA MET A 57 -3.22 -8.97 6.38
C MET A 57 -1.84 -8.40 6.07
N GLY A 58 -0.82 -8.72 6.87
CA GLY A 58 0.57 -8.35 6.60
C GLY A 58 1.09 -8.98 5.30
N SER A 59 0.81 -10.26 5.05
CA SER A 59 1.20 -10.92 3.81
C SER A 59 0.46 -10.35 2.58
N ALA A 60 -0.82 -10.01 2.71
CA ALA A 60 -1.59 -9.34 1.67
C ALA A 60 -1.04 -7.95 1.36
N ALA A 61 -0.65 -7.18 2.38
CA ALA A 61 0.03 -5.90 2.19
C ALA A 61 1.33 -6.04 1.38
N ILE A 62 2.17 -7.02 1.72
CA ILE A 62 3.43 -7.26 1.03
C ILE A 62 3.17 -7.65 -0.44
N ALA A 63 2.22 -8.55 -0.69
CA ALA A 63 1.85 -8.95 -2.04
C ALA A 63 1.36 -7.76 -2.89
N LEU A 64 0.51 -6.89 -2.31
CA LEU A 64 0.03 -5.68 -2.97
C LEU A 64 1.15 -4.70 -3.27
N ALA A 65 2.04 -4.45 -2.31
CA ALA A 65 3.20 -3.58 -2.50
C ALA A 65 4.11 -4.08 -3.65
N LEU A 66 4.31 -5.39 -3.77
CA LEU A 66 5.06 -6.00 -4.88
C LEU A 66 4.37 -5.81 -6.23
N ILE A 67 3.05 -6.04 -6.32
CA ILE A 67 2.30 -5.86 -7.58
C ILE A 67 2.38 -4.39 -8.03
N ILE A 68 2.14 -3.45 -7.11
CA ILE A 68 2.20 -2.01 -7.38
C ILE A 68 3.61 -1.59 -7.83
N GLY A 69 4.64 -2.05 -7.12
CA GLY A 69 6.03 -1.74 -7.46
C GLY A 69 6.45 -2.24 -8.85
N ASN A 70 5.93 -3.40 -9.28
CA ASN A 70 6.20 -3.92 -10.62
C ASN A 70 5.46 -3.16 -11.74
N VAL A 71 4.30 -2.58 -11.45
CA VAL A 71 3.51 -1.81 -12.43
C VAL A 71 4.11 -0.42 -12.69
N ILE A 72 4.76 0.18 -11.69
CA ILE A 72 5.29 1.55 -11.77
C ILE A 72 6.71 1.59 -12.41
N ARG A 73 7.36 0.44 -12.58
CA ARG A 73 8.71 0.33 -13.14
C ARG A 73 8.77 0.52 -14.65
#